data_AF-A0A813KCD4-F1
#
_entry.id   AF-A0A813KCD4-F1
#
_cell.length_a   1.000
_cell.length_b   1.000
_cell.length_c   1.000
_cell.angle_alpha   90.00
_cell.angle_beta   90.00
_cell.angle_gamma   90.00
#
_symmetry.space_group_name_H-M   'P 1'
#
loop_
_entity.id
_entity.type
_entity.pdbx_description
1 polymer ?
#
loop_
_entity_poly.entity_id
_entity_poly.type
_entity_poly.pdbx_seq_one_letter_code
_entity_poly.pdbx_strand_id
1 'polypeptide(L)'
;MLRRVHAVLPRCRFPRAPAAYRCSLFSSGNSSSQSQPWKDLELAALRSPPEPTLPEEEVYSYLTPGVRKTSVEELATQWDNLGFQIRNMNGYVKFTHSNGKWDEGVFVPAPYILLHINSGALHYGVSVFEGLKAFNCKDGKVRLMSPDLNADRMQRGARKLRMPEVPTEMFVNGVKEAIKRNAEFVPPYGHSAALYIRPLLFASGQMLGLSPLAQEYTFFVTVLPAGGYFGKGAEEGVEALVVEEHDRAAPQGTGAVKAAGNYAADLEPVHMAKEGGYSTTLYLDAKERRYIE
;
A
#
# COMPACT_ATOMS: atom_id res chain seq x y z
N MET A 1 -38.30 16.40 -2.35
CA MET A 1 -39.38 16.52 -3.35
C MET A 1 -39.48 15.17 -4.07
N LEU A 2 -40.44 14.33 -3.68
CA LEU A 2 -40.60 12.95 -4.20
C LEU A 2 -41.09 12.97 -5.65
N ARG A 3 -40.45 12.22 -6.55
CA ARG A 3 -40.98 11.92 -7.90
C ARG A 3 -41.22 10.43 -8.07
N ARG A 4 -42.47 10.07 -8.39
CA ARG A 4 -42.93 8.74 -8.78
C ARG A 4 -42.35 8.37 -10.15
N VAL A 5 -41.91 7.12 -10.30
CA VAL A 5 -41.44 6.52 -11.56
C VAL A 5 -42.57 5.71 -12.19
N HIS A 6 -42.90 5.99 -13.46
CA HIS A 6 -43.71 5.11 -14.29
C HIS A 6 -42.80 4.31 -15.23
N ALA A 7 -42.81 2.99 -15.09
CA ALA A 7 -42.08 2.07 -15.94
C ALA A 7 -42.89 1.76 -17.22
N VAL A 8 -42.28 1.98 -18.38
CA VAL A 8 -42.74 1.46 -19.68
C VAL A 8 -41.54 0.77 -20.33
N LEU A 9 -41.63 -0.56 -20.50
CA LEU A 9 -40.64 -1.36 -21.20
C LEU A 9 -40.93 -1.36 -22.72
N PRO A 10 -39.91 -1.16 -23.57
CA PRO A 10 -39.93 -1.72 -24.90
C PRO A 10 -38.73 -2.65 -25.16
N ARG A 11 -39.08 -3.90 -25.49
CA ARG A 11 -38.44 -4.88 -26.38
C ARG A 11 -36.93 -4.78 -26.64
N CYS A 12 -36.22 -5.81 -26.20
CA CYS A 12 -34.85 -6.15 -26.57
C CYS A 12 -34.67 -6.27 -28.10
N ARG A 13 -33.70 -5.53 -28.64
CA ARG A 13 -32.95 -5.88 -29.85
C ARG A 13 -31.46 -5.75 -29.52
N PHE A 14 -30.73 -6.86 -29.58
CA PHE A 14 -29.26 -6.87 -29.51
C PHE A 14 -28.68 -6.40 -30.85
N PRO A 15 -27.71 -5.48 -30.85
CA PRO A 15 -26.70 -5.43 -31.89
C PRO A 15 -25.34 -5.93 -31.40
N ARG A 16 -24.59 -6.41 -32.38
CA ARG A 16 -23.31 -7.11 -32.34
C ARG A 16 -22.19 -6.30 -31.66
N ALA A 17 -21.20 -7.06 -31.17
CA ALA A 17 -19.84 -6.73 -30.71
C ALA A 17 -19.34 -5.27 -30.85
N PRO A 18 -18.64 -4.71 -29.83
CA PRO A 18 -18.10 -3.36 -29.93
C PRO A 18 -16.92 -3.32 -30.92
N ALA A 19 -17.11 -2.54 -31.97
CA ALA A 19 -16.04 -2.05 -32.83
C ALA A 19 -15.03 -1.25 -32.00
N ALA A 20 -13.74 -1.44 -32.26
CA ALA A 20 -12.68 -0.60 -31.73
C ALA A 20 -12.94 0.86 -32.13
N TYR A 21 -13.24 1.71 -31.16
CA TYR A 21 -13.27 3.16 -31.36
C TYR A 21 -11.82 3.63 -31.58
N ARG A 22 -11.43 3.78 -32.85
CA ARG A 22 -10.29 4.62 -33.21
C ARG A 22 -10.66 6.06 -32.87
N CYS A 23 -10.09 6.59 -31.79
CA CYS A 23 -10.09 8.02 -31.53
C CYS A 23 -9.17 8.68 -32.57
N SER A 24 -9.76 9.27 -33.61
CA SER A 24 -9.05 10.16 -34.53
C SER A 24 -8.78 11.48 -33.80
N LEU A 25 -7.57 11.61 -33.27
CA LEU A 25 -7.08 12.83 -32.66
C LEU A 25 -6.70 13.84 -33.76
N PHE A 26 -7.33 15.02 -33.65
CA PHE A 26 -7.03 16.31 -34.29
C PHE A 26 -7.24 16.46 -35.81
N SER A 27 -8.42 17.01 -36.18
CA SER A 27 -8.49 18.00 -37.26
C SER A 27 -8.51 19.39 -36.62
N SER A 28 -7.53 20.23 -36.95
CA SER A 28 -7.43 21.62 -36.49
C SER A 28 -8.54 22.47 -37.12
N GLY A 29 -9.64 22.62 -36.40
CA GLY A 29 -10.65 23.65 -36.65
C GLY A 29 -10.21 24.98 -36.03
N ASN A 30 -10.10 26.00 -36.86
CA ASN A 30 -9.62 27.33 -36.52
C ASN A 30 -10.80 28.20 -36.00
N SER A 31 -10.76 28.64 -34.74
CA SER A 31 -11.53 29.81 -34.30
C SER A 31 -10.92 30.45 -33.04
N SER A 32 -10.84 31.77 -33.10
CA SER A 32 -10.15 32.75 -32.26
C SER A 32 -10.67 32.94 -30.83
N SER A 33 -9.78 32.75 -29.84
CA SER A 33 -9.49 33.68 -28.72
C SER A 33 -8.31 33.09 -27.93
N GLN A 34 -7.07 33.47 -28.24
CA GLN A 34 -5.92 32.94 -27.52
C GLN A 34 -5.75 33.66 -26.17
N SER A 35 -6.43 33.18 -25.13
CA SER A 35 -5.81 33.22 -23.80
C SER A 35 -4.61 32.28 -23.89
N GLN A 36 -3.38 32.79 -23.98
CA GLN A 36 -2.21 31.92 -23.95
C GLN A 36 -2.23 31.16 -22.62
N PRO A 37 -2.44 29.83 -22.62
CA PRO A 37 -2.47 29.03 -21.38
C PRO A 37 -1.05 28.78 -20.85
N TRP A 38 -0.04 29.17 -21.62
CA TRP A 38 1.36 28.98 -21.35
C TRP A 38 1.91 30.19 -20.60
N LYS A 39 2.60 29.94 -19.50
CA LYS A 39 3.42 30.95 -18.84
C LYS A 39 4.85 30.76 -19.34
N ASP A 40 5.42 31.78 -19.94
CA ASP A 40 6.84 31.77 -20.29
C ASP A 40 7.66 31.59 -19.00
N LEU A 41 8.53 30.59 -19.00
CA LEU A 41 9.51 30.42 -17.94
C LEU A 41 10.71 31.28 -18.32
N GLU A 42 10.92 32.41 -17.65
CA GLU A 42 12.11 33.23 -17.84
C GLU A 42 13.35 32.50 -17.32
N LEU A 43 13.91 31.62 -18.17
CA LEU A 43 15.14 30.86 -17.92
C LEU A 43 16.38 31.71 -18.23
N ALA A 44 16.40 32.97 -17.81
CA ALA A 44 17.50 33.88 -18.07
C ALA A 44 18.81 33.26 -17.53
N ALA A 45 19.67 32.85 -18.49
CA ALA A 45 20.95 32.18 -18.31
C ALA A 45 20.91 30.67 -17.94
N LEU A 46 20.51 29.82 -18.90
CA LEU A 46 21.09 28.47 -19.03
C LEU A 46 22.58 28.60 -19.40
N ARG A 47 23.39 29.05 -18.42
CA ARG A 47 24.81 28.69 -18.36
C ARG A 47 24.87 27.17 -18.30
N SER A 48 25.87 26.56 -18.92
CA SER A 48 26.10 25.11 -18.85
C SER A 48 25.80 24.62 -17.43
N PRO A 49 25.03 23.53 -17.26
CA PRO A 49 24.70 23.03 -15.94
C PRO A 49 26.00 22.90 -15.14
N PRO A 50 26.04 23.37 -13.87
CA PRO A 50 27.24 23.22 -13.06
C PRO A 50 27.64 21.75 -13.11
N GLU A 51 28.95 21.48 -13.25
CA GLU A 51 29.41 20.10 -13.22
C GLU A 51 28.83 19.43 -11.98
N PRO A 52 28.23 18.23 -12.13
CA PRO A 52 27.66 17.53 -11.00
C PRO A 52 28.80 17.21 -10.04
N THR A 53 28.88 17.98 -8.96
CA THR A 53 29.64 17.59 -7.78
C THR A 53 28.84 16.48 -7.12
N LEU A 54 29.03 15.24 -7.58
CA LEU A 54 28.67 14.08 -6.78
C LEU A 54 29.59 14.13 -5.56
N PRO A 55 29.07 14.28 -4.33
CA PRO A 55 29.89 14.11 -3.14
C PRO A 55 30.58 12.75 -3.22
N GLU A 56 31.90 12.73 -3.09
CA GLU A 56 32.70 11.50 -3.06
C GLU A 56 32.12 10.56 -1.99
N GLU A 57 31.72 9.36 -2.43
CA GLU A 57 31.39 8.15 -1.66
C GLU A 57 30.33 8.21 -0.52
N GLU A 58 29.87 9.38 -0.06
CA GLU A 58 29.06 9.52 1.17
C GLU A 58 27.55 9.78 0.99
N VAL A 59 27.02 9.91 -0.24
CA VAL A 59 25.58 10.23 -0.43
C VAL A 59 24.63 9.07 -0.06
N TYR A 60 25.15 7.90 0.29
CA TYR A 60 24.33 6.79 0.81
C TYR A 60 24.73 6.32 2.21
N SER A 61 25.77 6.90 2.82
CA SER A 61 26.24 6.53 4.16
C SER A 61 25.41 7.18 5.29
N TYR A 62 24.70 8.29 5.02
CA TYR A 62 23.86 8.99 6.00
C TYR A 62 22.53 8.28 6.34
N LEU A 63 22.14 7.23 5.61
CA LEU A 63 20.93 6.47 5.97
C LEU A 63 21.09 5.67 7.28
N THR A 64 22.30 5.60 7.83
CA THR A 64 22.62 4.77 9.00
C THR A 64 23.81 5.29 9.84
N PRO A 65 23.74 6.50 10.41
CA PRO A 65 24.19 6.63 11.80
C PRO A 65 23.14 7.34 12.67
N GLY A 66 22.71 6.71 13.77
CA GLY A 66 21.94 7.39 14.83
C GLY A 66 20.44 7.10 14.89
N VAL A 67 19.88 6.23 14.05
CA VAL A 67 18.50 5.77 14.25
C VAL A 67 18.45 4.94 15.54
N ARG A 68 17.90 5.53 16.60
CA ARG A 68 17.60 4.81 17.85
C ARG A 68 16.58 3.72 17.55
N LYS A 69 17.02 2.47 17.70
CA LYS A 69 16.14 1.30 17.70
C LYS A 69 15.28 1.32 18.96
N THR A 70 14.05 0.86 18.83
CA THR A 70 13.19 0.58 19.98
C THR A 70 13.84 -0.51 20.80
N SER A 71 13.89 -0.34 22.12
CA SER A 71 14.40 -1.35 23.03
C SER A 71 13.25 -2.15 23.62
N VAL A 72 13.50 -3.40 24.03
CA VAL A 72 12.45 -4.24 24.64
C VAL A 72 12.06 -3.69 26.02
N GLU A 73 12.99 -3.06 26.72
CA GLU A 73 12.77 -2.41 28.02
C GLU A 73 11.73 -1.29 27.92
N GLU A 74 11.72 -0.54 26.80
CA GLU A 74 10.70 0.49 26.53
C GLU A 74 9.28 -0.11 26.42
N LEU A 75 9.18 -1.36 25.97
CA LEU A 75 7.91 -2.05 25.73
C LEU A 75 7.44 -2.88 26.91
N ALA A 76 8.34 -3.23 27.84
CA ALA A 76 8.11 -4.21 28.90
C ALA A 76 6.85 -3.93 29.76
N THR A 77 6.49 -2.65 29.94
CA THR A 77 5.33 -2.23 30.74
C THR A 77 4.12 -1.81 29.90
N GLN A 78 4.22 -1.88 28.56
CA GLN A 78 3.25 -1.29 27.65
C GLN A 78 2.50 -2.29 26.79
N TRP A 79 2.78 -3.60 26.88
CA TRP A 79 2.23 -4.62 26.00
C TRP A 79 0.70 -4.54 25.83
N ASP A 80 -0.05 -4.19 26.87
CA ASP A 80 -1.52 -4.08 26.81
C ASP A 80 -2.05 -2.70 26.36
N ASN A 81 -1.18 -1.73 26.13
CA ASN A 81 -1.54 -0.37 25.71
C ASN A 81 -0.70 0.13 24.51
N LEU A 82 -0.08 -0.78 23.73
CA LEU A 82 0.84 -0.40 22.65
C LEU A 82 0.20 0.39 21.50
N GLY A 83 -1.11 0.24 21.29
CA GLY A 83 -1.79 0.72 20.08
C GLY A 83 -1.11 0.26 18.78
N PHE A 84 -1.43 0.92 17.67
CA PHE A 84 -0.74 0.73 16.40
C PHE A 84 0.20 1.92 16.14
N GLN A 85 1.47 1.78 16.54
CA GLN A 85 2.48 2.83 16.42
C GLN A 85 3.69 2.32 15.64
N ILE A 86 4.27 3.17 14.81
CA ILE A 86 5.51 2.87 14.09
C ILE A 86 6.67 2.86 15.07
N ARG A 87 7.52 1.84 14.97
CA ARG A 87 8.66 1.60 15.86
C ARG A 87 9.87 1.18 15.01
N ASN A 88 11.06 1.62 15.41
CA ASN A 88 12.29 1.29 14.70
C ASN A 88 12.79 -0.08 15.16
N MET A 89 12.54 -1.10 14.36
CA MET A 89 12.94 -2.48 14.66
C MET A 89 14.40 -2.75 14.26
N ASN A 90 14.86 -3.99 14.45
CA ASN A 90 16.23 -4.35 14.10
C ASN A 90 16.52 -4.21 12.60
N GLY A 91 15.49 -4.37 11.77
CA GLY A 91 15.58 -4.34 10.32
C GLY A 91 14.41 -5.09 9.66
N TYR A 92 14.54 -5.32 8.36
CA TYR A 92 13.56 -6.03 7.54
C TYR A 92 14.25 -7.03 6.61
N VAL A 93 13.50 -8.00 6.08
CA VAL A 93 13.99 -8.93 5.05
C VAL A 93 13.54 -8.43 3.69
N LYS A 94 14.44 -8.36 2.71
CA LYS A 94 14.21 -7.82 1.37
C LYS A 94 14.59 -8.83 0.30
N PHE A 95 13.74 -9.00 -0.69
CA PHE A 95 13.97 -9.78 -1.91
C PHE A 95 13.82 -8.86 -3.12
N THR A 96 14.68 -9.06 -4.12
CA THR A 96 14.68 -8.28 -5.35
C THR A 96 14.35 -9.18 -6.53
N HIS A 97 13.35 -8.79 -7.32
CA HIS A 97 13.08 -9.40 -8.61
C HIS A 97 13.72 -8.55 -9.70
N SER A 98 14.69 -9.11 -10.43
CA SER A 98 15.30 -8.50 -11.60
C SER A 98 15.59 -9.56 -12.65
N ASN A 99 15.60 -9.18 -13.94
CA ASN A 99 15.87 -10.10 -15.05
C ASN A 99 14.99 -11.39 -15.02
N GLY A 100 13.73 -11.24 -14.62
CA GLY A 100 12.75 -12.34 -14.59
C GLY A 100 12.90 -13.34 -13.44
N LYS A 101 13.74 -13.06 -12.43
CA LYS A 101 13.95 -13.95 -11.28
C LYS A 101 14.03 -13.17 -9.97
N TRP A 102 13.63 -13.83 -8.89
CA TRP A 102 13.86 -13.38 -7.52
C TRP A 102 15.27 -13.76 -7.05
N ASP A 103 15.86 -12.95 -6.17
CA ASP A 103 17.06 -13.30 -5.42
C ASP A 103 16.75 -14.15 -4.16
N GLU A 104 17.80 -14.49 -3.40
CA GLU A 104 17.70 -15.30 -2.17
C GLU A 104 17.22 -14.49 -0.94
N GLY A 105 17.09 -13.17 -1.10
CA GLY A 105 16.76 -12.25 -0.02
C GLY A 105 17.93 -11.91 0.90
N VAL A 106 17.84 -10.73 1.51
CA VAL A 106 18.84 -10.19 2.45
C VAL A 106 18.16 -9.54 3.65
N PHE A 107 18.78 -9.65 4.82
CA PHE A 107 18.36 -8.86 5.98
C PHE A 107 19.02 -7.48 5.91
N VAL A 108 18.20 -6.43 5.99
CA VAL A 108 18.65 -5.04 5.98
C VAL A 108 18.48 -4.45 7.39
N PRO A 109 19.58 -4.14 8.10
CA PRO A 109 19.54 -3.66 9.49
C PRO A 109 19.24 -2.15 9.60
N ALA A 110 18.31 -1.65 8.77
CA ALA A 110 17.94 -0.24 8.69
C ALA A 110 16.43 -0.10 8.47
N PRO A 111 15.81 1.05 8.81
CA PRO A 111 14.39 1.28 8.56
C PRO A 111 14.10 1.83 7.15
N TYR A 112 15.14 2.03 6.33
CA TYR A 112 15.04 2.71 5.03
C TYR A 112 15.30 1.76 3.87
N ILE A 113 14.75 2.10 2.71
CA ILE A 113 15.04 1.46 1.43
C ILE A 113 15.49 2.52 0.42
N LEU A 114 16.55 2.22 -0.32
CA LEU A 114 16.97 3.06 -1.44
C LEU A 114 16.04 2.79 -2.62
N LEU A 115 15.46 3.86 -3.17
CA LEU A 115 14.49 3.77 -4.25
C LEU A 115 14.83 4.75 -5.38
N HIS A 116 14.75 4.27 -6.62
CA HIS A 116 14.95 5.12 -7.79
C HIS A 116 13.83 6.18 -7.88
N ILE A 117 14.18 7.44 -8.17
CA ILE A 117 13.20 8.54 -8.21
C ILE A 117 12.07 8.31 -9.22
N ASN A 118 12.36 7.66 -10.34
CA ASN A 118 11.40 7.26 -11.36
C ASN A 118 10.67 5.92 -11.05
N SER A 119 10.63 5.47 -9.80
CA SER A 119 9.99 4.22 -9.41
C SER A 119 8.49 4.20 -9.71
N GLY A 120 7.98 3.13 -10.29
CA GLY A 120 6.54 2.96 -10.55
C GLY A 120 5.69 2.98 -9.27
N ALA A 121 6.27 2.62 -8.12
CA ALA A 121 5.59 2.75 -6.83
C ALA A 121 5.40 4.21 -6.41
N LEU A 122 6.37 5.10 -6.70
CA LEU A 122 6.29 6.53 -6.40
C LEU A 122 5.31 7.26 -7.33
N HIS A 123 5.37 6.96 -8.63
CA HIS A 123 4.60 7.71 -9.64
C HIS A 123 3.19 7.19 -9.86
N TYR A 124 2.98 5.87 -9.73
CA TYR A 124 1.71 5.22 -10.08
C TYR A 124 1.15 4.32 -8.98
N GLY A 125 1.77 4.31 -7.80
CA GLY A 125 1.28 3.52 -6.66
C GLY A 125 1.28 2.01 -6.91
N VAL A 126 2.10 1.50 -7.84
CA VAL A 126 2.16 0.06 -8.21
C VAL A 126 2.77 -0.73 -7.06
N SER A 127 1.90 -1.11 -6.12
CA SER A 127 2.26 -1.86 -4.93
C SER A 127 1.06 -2.57 -4.31
N VAL A 128 1.34 -3.72 -3.70
CA VAL A 128 0.40 -4.50 -2.89
C VAL A 128 1.06 -4.84 -1.56
N PHE A 129 0.26 -4.97 -0.52
CA PHE A 129 0.77 -5.33 0.79
C PHE A 129 -0.11 -6.36 1.48
N GLU A 130 0.42 -6.98 2.51
CA GLU A 130 -0.29 -7.90 3.37
C GLU A 130 -0.22 -7.48 4.82
N GLY A 131 -1.07 -8.11 5.63
CA GLY A 131 -1.08 -7.92 7.07
C GLY A 131 -1.41 -9.22 7.76
N LEU A 132 -0.51 -9.65 8.63
CA LEU A 132 -0.67 -10.84 9.45
C LEU A 132 -0.05 -10.60 10.82
N LYS A 133 -0.28 -11.54 11.74
CA LYS A 133 0.16 -11.43 13.13
C LYS A 133 0.84 -12.72 13.58
N ALA A 134 1.87 -12.57 14.41
CA ALA A 134 2.45 -13.65 15.19
C ALA A 134 2.10 -13.48 16.67
N PHE A 135 1.80 -14.60 17.32
CA PHE A 135 1.40 -14.65 18.72
C PHE A 135 2.29 -15.63 19.48
N ASN A 136 2.77 -15.21 20.65
CA ASN A 136 3.38 -16.13 21.59
C ASN A 136 2.27 -16.87 22.35
N CYS A 137 2.36 -18.20 22.40
CA CYS A 137 1.34 -19.05 23.01
C CYS A 137 1.79 -19.61 24.35
N LYS A 138 0.84 -20.18 25.11
CA LYS A 138 1.07 -20.73 26.46
C LYS A 138 2.17 -21.79 26.51
N ASP A 139 2.41 -22.50 25.42
CA ASP A 139 3.45 -23.53 25.27
C ASP A 139 4.83 -22.96 24.86
N GLY A 140 4.99 -21.63 24.87
CA GLY A 140 6.22 -20.93 24.49
C GLY A 140 6.50 -20.90 23.00
N LYS A 141 5.57 -21.38 22.16
CA LYS A 141 5.72 -21.37 20.69
C LYS A 141 5.10 -20.13 20.08
N VAL A 142 5.80 -19.55 19.12
CA VAL A 142 5.26 -18.50 18.25
C VAL A 142 4.43 -19.12 17.13
N ARG A 143 3.19 -18.67 16.96
CA ARG A 143 2.27 -19.14 15.91
C ARG A 143 1.85 -18.02 14.98
N LEU A 144 1.69 -18.38 13.71
CA LEU A 144 1.10 -17.55 12.65
C LEU A 144 -0.26 -18.10 12.28
N MET A 145 -1.19 -17.23 11.89
CA MET A 145 -2.48 -17.65 11.36
C MET A 145 -2.44 -17.63 9.83
N SER A 146 -2.46 -18.82 9.23
CA SER A 146 -2.61 -19.06 7.79
C SER A 146 -1.76 -18.17 6.85
N PRO A 147 -0.42 -18.11 7.02
CA PRO A 147 0.43 -17.25 6.20
C PRO A 147 0.36 -17.57 4.70
N ASP A 148 0.04 -18.82 4.33
CA ASP A 148 -0.13 -19.23 2.92
C ASP A 148 -1.33 -18.56 2.24
N LEU A 149 -2.40 -18.25 2.99
CA LEU A 149 -3.57 -17.53 2.47
C LEU A 149 -3.25 -16.05 2.24
N ASN A 150 -2.38 -15.46 3.07
CA ASN A 150 -1.85 -14.12 2.82
C ASN A 150 -0.98 -14.10 1.56
N ALA A 151 -0.15 -15.13 1.35
CA ALA A 151 0.66 -15.27 0.15
C ALA A 151 -0.21 -15.37 -1.12
N ASP A 152 -1.24 -16.23 -1.12
CA ASP A 152 -2.19 -16.32 -2.23
C ASP A 152 -2.85 -14.97 -2.53
N ARG A 153 -3.28 -14.24 -1.49
CA ARG A 153 -3.91 -12.93 -1.67
C ARG A 153 -2.93 -11.90 -2.24
N MET A 154 -1.67 -11.92 -1.83
CA MET A 154 -0.63 -11.08 -2.43
C MET A 154 -0.41 -11.44 -3.91
N GLN A 155 -0.38 -12.73 -4.26
CA GLN A 155 -0.24 -13.18 -5.66
C GLN A 155 -1.42 -12.74 -6.53
N ARG A 156 -2.66 -12.79 -6.01
CA ARG A 156 -3.83 -12.20 -6.69
C ARG A 156 -3.67 -10.70 -6.93
N GLY A 157 -3.14 -9.98 -5.95
CA GLY A 157 -2.78 -8.56 -6.08
C GLY A 157 -1.72 -8.32 -7.15
N ALA A 158 -0.64 -9.12 -7.14
CA ALA A 158 0.43 -9.06 -8.11
C ALA A 158 -0.11 -9.26 -9.54
N ARG A 159 -0.96 -10.28 -9.76
CA ARG A 159 -1.63 -10.50 -11.04
C ARG A 159 -2.48 -9.30 -11.48
N LYS A 160 -3.29 -8.74 -10.57
CA LYS A 160 -4.16 -7.58 -10.86
C LYS A 160 -3.36 -6.34 -11.26
N LEU A 161 -2.19 -6.12 -10.64
CA LEU A 161 -1.31 -4.97 -10.91
C LEU A 161 -0.16 -5.29 -11.89
N ARG A 162 -0.17 -6.46 -12.53
CA ARG A 162 0.88 -6.91 -13.48
C ARG A 162 2.29 -6.89 -12.88
N MET A 163 2.42 -7.38 -11.66
CA MET A 163 3.68 -7.55 -10.95
C MET A 163 4.11 -9.03 -10.97
N PRO A 164 5.41 -9.35 -10.82
CA PRO A 164 5.85 -10.71 -10.60
C PRO A 164 5.23 -11.26 -9.31
N GLU A 165 4.75 -12.49 -9.36
CA GLU A 165 4.22 -13.16 -8.18
C GLU A 165 5.36 -13.54 -7.23
N VAL A 166 5.14 -13.32 -5.93
CA VAL A 166 6.03 -13.81 -4.87
C VAL A 166 5.66 -15.27 -4.59
N PRO A 167 6.56 -16.25 -4.79
CA PRO A 167 6.27 -17.64 -4.48
C PRO A 167 5.85 -17.83 -3.01
N THR A 168 4.87 -18.69 -2.75
CA THR A 168 4.34 -18.90 -1.39
C THR A 168 5.44 -19.27 -0.39
N GLU A 169 6.34 -20.16 -0.76
CA GLU A 169 7.48 -20.55 0.08
C GLU A 169 8.39 -19.36 0.41
N MET A 170 8.71 -18.53 -0.58
CA MET A 170 9.51 -17.31 -0.39
C MET A 170 8.82 -16.32 0.56
N PHE A 171 7.51 -16.11 0.38
CA PHE A 171 6.72 -15.26 1.26
C PHE A 171 6.79 -15.75 2.71
N VAL A 172 6.53 -17.05 2.93
CA VAL A 172 6.54 -17.67 4.26
C VAL A 172 7.93 -17.64 4.88
N ASN A 173 8.98 -17.89 4.09
CA ASN A 173 10.36 -17.82 4.57
C ASN A 173 10.77 -16.39 4.93
N GLY A 174 10.39 -15.40 4.12
CA GLY A 174 10.59 -13.99 4.44
C GLY A 174 9.91 -13.57 5.74
N VAL A 175 8.68 -14.04 5.97
CA VAL A 175 7.95 -13.83 7.24
C VAL A 175 8.70 -14.47 8.42
N LYS A 176 9.09 -15.74 8.31
CA LYS A 176 9.83 -16.44 9.38
C LYS A 176 11.14 -15.76 9.71
N GLU A 177 11.92 -15.36 8.71
CA GLU A 177 13.21 -14.71 8.92
C GLU A 177 13.05 -13.31 9.53
N ALA A 178 12.04 -12.54 9.10
CA ALA A 178 11.76 -11.23 9.69
C ALA A 178 11.37 -11.34 11.17
N ILE A 179 10.59 -12.36 11.55
CA ILE A 179 10.25 -12.64 12.95
C ILE A 179 11.50 -13.07 13.72
N LYS A 180 12.28 -14.01 13.18
CA LYS A 180 13.49 -14.53 13.83
C LYS A 180 14.51 -13.43 14.15
N ARG A 181 14.68 -12.47 13.24
CA ARG A 181 15.60 -11.31 13.40
C ARG A 181 15.09 -10.23 14.35
N ASN A 182 13.84 -10.33 14.80
CA ASN A 182 13.15 -9.39 15.67
C ASN A 182 12.39 -10.14 16.80
N ALA A 183 12.88 -11.32 17.19
CA ALA A 183 12.15 -12.27 18.03
C ALA A 183 11.86 -11.70 19.43
N GLU A 184 12.74 -10.83 19.92
CA GLU A 184 12.62 -10.14 21.20
C GLU A 184 11.43 -9.15 21.25
N PHE A 185 10.91 -8.75 20.09
CA PHE A 185 9.73 -7.88 19.98
C PHE A 185 8.41 -8.66 19.88
N VAL A 186 8.45 -9.99 19.88
CA VAL A 186 7.23 -10.81 19.96
C VAL A 186 6.62 -10.62 21.36
N PRO A 187 5.38 -10.11 21.48
CA PRO A 187 4.77 -9.87 22.78
C PRO A 187 4.72 -11.16 23.63
N PRO A 188 4.99 -11.08 24.94
CA PRO A 188 4.89 -12.24 25.82
C PRO A 188 3.46 -12.79 25.85
N TYR A 189 3.34 -14.08 26.13
CA TYR A 189 2.03 -14.71 26.32
C TYR A 189 1.28 -14.04 27.48
N GLY A 190 -0.04 -13.89 27.33
CA GLY A 190 -0.92 -13.30 28.34
C GLY A 190 -1.23 -11.82 28.11
N HIS A 191 -0.58 -11.17 27.15
CA HIS A 191 -0.90 -9.80 26.75
C HIS A 191 -1.81 -9.76 25.52
N SER A 192 -2.50 -8.63 25.35
CA SER A 192 -3.41 -8.36 24.24
C SER A 192 -2.69 -7.98 22.92
N ALA A 193 -1.40 -7.67 22.97
CA ALA A 193 -0.60 -7.34 21.80
C ALA A 193 -0.19 -8.55 20.95
N ALA A 194 0.12 -8.29 19.69
CA ALA A 194 0.72 -9.25 18.76
C ALA A 194 1.89 -8.62 18.01
N LEU A 195 2.79 -9.44 17.47
CA LEU A 195 3.76 -8.96 16.50
C LEU A 195 3.05 -8.84 15.15
N TYR A 196 2.78 -7.61 14.72
CA TYR A 196 2.24 -7.33 13.39
C TYR A 196 3.34 -7.48 12.35
N ILE A 197 3.01 -8.12 11.23
CA ILE A 197 3.92 -8.40 10.13
C ILE A 197 3.36 -7.74 8.89
N ARG A 198 4.22 -7.01 8.17
CA ARG A 198 3.89 -6.24 6.96
C ARG A 198 4.75 -6.70 5.79
N PRO A 199 4.29 -7.71 5.04
CA PRO A 199 4.83 -8.02 3.72
C PRO A 199 4.36 -6.97 2.71
N LEU A 200 5.23 -6.50 1.83
CA LEU A 200 4.91 -5.50 0.81
C LEU A 200 5.70 -5.80 -0.46
N LEU A 201 5.00 -5.79 -1.59
CA LEU A 201 5.54 -5.96 -2.94
C LEU A 201 5.29 -4.68 -3.73
N PHE A 202 6.31 -4.10 -4.36
CA PHE A 202 6.19 -2.86 -5.12
C PHE A 202 7.15 -2.78 -6.31
N ALA A 203 6.79 -1.96 -7.31
CA ALA A 203 7.64 -1.68 -8.48
C ALA A 203 8.80 -0.75 -8.11
N SER A 204 9.95 -1.32 -7.72
CA SER A 204 11.14 -0.55 -7.33
C SER A 204 11.89 0.07 -8.51
N GLY A 205 11.79 -0.56 -9.69
CA GLY A 205 12.44 -0.11 -10.92
C GLY A 205 11.78 1.09 -11.59
N GLN A 206 12.48 1.65 -12.56
CA GLN A 206 12.07 2.81 -13.35
C GLN A 206 10.78 2.51 -14.15
N MET A 207 9.80 3.41 -14.03
CA MET A 207 8.51 3.34 -14.73
C MET A 207 7.83 4.71 -14.74
N LEU A 208 8.05 5.50 -15.80
CA LEU A 208 7.35 6.77 -16.08
C LEU A 208 6.31 6.66 -17.21
N GLY A 209 6.14 5.45 -17.76
CA GLY A 209 5.04 5.11 -18.64
C GLY A 209 4.29 3.92 -18.05
N LEU A 210 3.02 3.76 -18.43
CA LEU A 210 2.25 2.58 -18.06
C LEU A 210 2.63 1.34 -18.90
N SER A 211 3.43 1.54 -19.94
CA SER A 211 4.03 0.49 -20.76
C SER A 211 5.36 1.01 -21.36
N PRO A 212 6.50 0.31 -21.20
CA PRO A 212 6.66 -0.99 -20.54
C PRO A 212 6.49 -0.92 -19.01
N LEU A 213 6.23 -2.07 -18.39
CA LEU A 213 6.21 -2.22 -16.93
C LEU A 213 7.63 -2.12 -16.35
N ALA A 214 7.73 -1.90 -15.04
CA ALA A 214 9.00 -1.87 -14.33
C ALA A 214 9.81 -3.17 -14.56
N GLN A 215 11.13 -3.04 -14.71
CA GLN A 215 12.03 -4.19 -14.86
C GLN A 215 12.48 -4.78 -13.51
N GLU A 216 12.26 -4.05 -12.43
CA GLU A 216 12.63 -4.45 -11.08
C GLU A 216 11.47 -4.25 -10.10
N TYR A 217 11.30 -5.23 -9.22
CA TYR A 217 10.33 -5.19 -8.13
C TYR A 217 11.02 -5.59 -6.83
N THR A 218 10.56 -5.03 -5.73
CA THR A 218 11.02 -5.40 -4.40
C THR A 218 9.88 -6.00 -3.61
N PHE A 219 10.13 -7.16 -2.99
CA PHE A 219 9.30 -7.73 -1.94
C PHE A 219 10.05 -7.60 -0.62
N PHE A 220 9.43 -7.06 0.43
CA PHE A 220 10.04 -7.05 1.75
C PHE A 220 9.04 -7.41 2.85
N VAL A 221 9.58 -7.84 3.99
CA VAL A 221 8.81 -8.11 5.20
C VAL A 221 9.42 -7.36 6.36
N THR A 222 8.64 -6.44 6.92
CA THR A 222 8.94 -5.77 8.20
C THR A 222 7.96 -6.23 9.27
N VAL A 223 8.32 -6.03 10.54
CA VAL A 223 7.49 -6.37 11.69
C VAL A 223 7.42 -5.20 12.65
N LEU A 224 6.45 -5.19 13.56
CA LEU A 224 6.43 -4.32 14.74
C LEU A 224 5.40 -4.86 15.75
N PRO A 225 5.62 -4.69 17.05
CA PRO A 225 4.61 -5.04 18.04
C PRO A 225 3.46 -4.04 18.00
N ALA A 226 2.22 -4.54 18.01
CA ALA A 226 1.01 -3.75 17.93
C ALA A 226 -0.08 -4.28 18.88
N GLY A 227 -0.76 -3.36 19.56
CA GLY A 227 -1.97 -3.63 20.34
C GLY A 227 -3.24 -3.65 19.50
N GLY A 228 -4.39 -3.60 20.17
CA GLY A 228 -5.70 -3.44 19.53
C GLY A 228 -5.81 -2.11 18.77
N TYR A 229 -6.48 -2.13 17.61
CA TYR A 229 -6.61 -0.96 16.74
C TYR A 229 -7.54 0.12 17.34
N PHE A 230 -8.65 -0.30 17.94
CA PHE A 230 -9.66 0.58 18.56
C PHE A 230 -9.41 0.87 20.05
N GLY A 231 -8.26 0.43 20.60
CA GLY A 231 -7.93 0.65 22.01
C GLY A 231 -8.84 -0.13 22.98
N LYS A 232 -8.90 0.36 24.23
CA LYS A 232 -9.76 -0.19 25.30
C LYS A 232 -11.22 0.23 25.07
N GLY A 233 -12.17 -0.67 25.35
CA GLY A 233 -13.60 -0.41 25.16
C GLY A 233 -14.11 -0.77 23.76
N ALA A 234 -13.25 -1.26 22.86
CA ALA A 234 -13.64 -1.72 21.53
C ALA A 234 -14.68 -2.86 21.58
N GLU A 235 -14.66 -3.64 22.65
CA GLU A 235 -15.65 -4.66 22.99
C GLU A 235 -17.09 -4.12 23.15
N GLU A 236 -17.24 -2.83 23.45
CA GLU A 236 -18.54 -2.16 23.59
C GLU A 236 -19.10 -1.67 22.23
N GLY A 237 -18.28 -1.76 21.17
CA GLY A 237 -18.60 -1.26 19.84
C GLY A 237 -17.94 0.09 19.55
N VAL A 238 -17.97 0.49 18.28
CA VAL A 238 -17.41 1.75 17.80
C VAL A 238 -18.42 2.47 16.93
N GLU A 239 -18.45 3.80 17.01
CA GLU A 239 -19.25 4.62 16.12
C GLU A 239 -18.55 4.76 14.77
N ALA A 240 -19.29 4.54 13.68
CA ALA A 240 -18.80 4.60 12.32
C ALA A 240 -19.56 5.63 11.49
N LEU A 241 -18.83 6.40 10.68
CA LEU A 241 -19.43 7.32 9.71
C LEU A 241 -19.83 6.53 8.46
N VAL A 242 -21.11 6.56 8.09
CA VAL A 242 -21.57 6.07 6.79
C VAL A 242 -21.12 7.06 5.71
N VAL A 243 -20.29 6.60 4.79
CA VAL A 243 -19.72 7.43 3.73
C VAL A 243 -20.61 7.36 2.49
N GLU A 244 -21.33 8.44 2.21
CA GLU A 244 -22.26 8.53 1.07
C GLU A 244 -21.67 9.22 -0.16
N GLU A 245 -20.69 10.11 0.04
CA GLU A 245 -20.14 10.97 -1.02
C GLU A 245 -18.87 10.42 -1.68
N HIS A 246 -18.32 9.33 -1.15
CA HIS A 246 -17.09 8.71 -1.65
C HIS A 246 -17.28 7.20 -1.82
N ASP A 247 -16.81 6.67 -2.93
CA ASP A 247 -16.83 5.24 -3.19
C ASP A 247 -15.50 4.61 -2.76
N ARG A 248 -15.53 3.51 -1.98
CA ARG A 248 -14.31 2.82 -1.52
C ARG A 248 -13.54 2.16 -2.65
N ALA A 249 -14.30 1.54 -3.55
CA ALA A 249 -13.80 0.83 -4.71
C ALA A 249 -14.93 0.72 -5.75
N ALA A 250 -14.58 0.90 -7.02
CA ALA A 250 -15.50 0.57 -8.11
C ALA A 250 -15.62 -0.96 -8.31
N PRO A 251 -16.75 -1.50 -8.79
CA PRO A 251 -16.99 -2.96 -8.88
C PRO A 251 -15.95 -3.76 -9.68
N GLN A 252 -15.29 -3.14 -10.66
CA GLN A 252 -14.24 -3.76 -11.49
C GLN A 252 -12.85 -3.18 -11.23
N GLY A 253 -12.73 -2.31 -10.24
CA GLY A 253 -11.49 -1.66 -9.84
C GLY A 253 -10.56 -2.63 -9.10
N THR A 254 -9.79 -2.07 -8.18
CA THR A 254 -8.76 -2.78 -7.41
C THR A 254 -9.23 -3.20 -6.02
N GLY A 255 -10.50 -2.99 -5.66
CA GLY A 255 -11.03 -3.26 -4.31
C GLY A 255 -10.88 -4.72 -3.83
N ALA A 256 -10.90 -5.68 -4.75
CA ALA A 256 -10.75 -7.11 -4.42
C ALA A 256 -9.31 -7.52 -4.05
N VAL A 257 -8.33 -6.63 -4.21
CA VAL A 257 -6.92 -6.88 -3.86
C VAL A 257 -6.39 -5.81 -2.92
N LYS A 258 -5.33 -6.13 -2.18
CA LYS A 258 -4.77 -5.24 -1.17
C LYS A 258 -3.73 -4.28 -1.78
N ALA A 259 -4.17 -3.55 -2.82
CA ALA A 259 -3.38 -2.55 -3.53
C ALA A 259 -3.26 -1.26 -2.69
N ALA A 260 -2.08 -0.63 -2.66
CA ALA A 260 -1.87 0.58 -1.86
C ALA A 260 -2.75 1.75 -2.32
N GLY A 261 -2.98 1.90 -3.63
CA GLY A 261 -3.84 2.94 -4.19
C GLY A 261 -5.27 2.93 -3.63
N ASN A 262 -5.78 1.77 -3.23
CA ASN A 262 -7.10 1.66 -2.57
C ASN A 262 -7.13 2.45 -1.26
N TYR A 263 -6.02 2.53 -0.53
CA TYR A 263 -5.95 3.20 0.78
C TYR A 263 -5.68 4.69 0.65
N ALA A 264 -5.02 5.13 -0.43
CA ALA A 264 -4.84 6.55 -0.71
C ALA A 264 -6.19 7.26 -0.94
N ALA A 265 -7.12 6.60 -1.65
CA ALA A 265 -8.48 7.11 -1.86
C ALA A 265 -9.34 7.16 -0.58
N ASP A 266 -8.92 6.46 0.47
CA ASP A 266 -9.63 6.34 1.76
C ASP A 266 -9.23 7.47 2.73
N LEU A 267 -8.18 8.23 2.42
CA LEU A 267 -7.63 9.23 3.34
C LEU A 267 -8.64 10.32 3.67
N GLU A 268 -9.30 10.90 2.68
CA GLU A 268 -10.26 11.98 2.91
C GLU A 268 -11.46 11.51 3.77
N PRO A 269 -12.17 10.42 3.43
CA PRO A 269 -13.26 9.92 4.28
C PRO A 269 -12.84 9.57 5.71
N VAL A 270 -11.64 9.02 5.90
CA VAL A 270 -11.11 8.72 7.24
C VAL A 270 -10.87 9.99 8.05
N HIS A 271 -10.41 11.08 7.43
CA HIS A 271 -10.27 12.38 8.11
C HIS A 271 -11.63 12.98 8.43
N MET A 272 -12.60 12.93 7.51
CA MET A 272 -13.97 13.37 7.77
C MET A 272 -14.61 12.62 8.96
N ALA A 273 -14.43 11.30 9.02
CA ALA A 273 -14.91 10.49 10.15
C ALA A 273 -14.29 10.95 11.47
N LYS A 274 -12.97 11.14 11.49
CA LYS A 274 -12.25 11.61 12.68
C LYS A 274 -12.69 13.01 13.13
N GLU A 275 -12.88 13.94 12.19
CA GLU A 275 -13.36 15.30 12.47
C GLU A 275 -14.80 15.30 13.01
N GLY A 276 -15.63 14.37 12.52
CA GLY A 276 -16.97 14.14 13.01
C GLY A 276 -17.06 13.37 14.35
N GLY A 277 -15.94 12.96 14.94
CA GLY A 277 -15.91 12.19 16.19
C GLY A 277 -16.15 10.69 16.03
N TYR A 278 -16.16 10.17 14.81
CA TYR A 278 -16.33 8.75 14.52
C TYR A 278 -14.99 8.01 14.56
N SER A 279 -15.03 6.73 14.96
CA SER A 279 -13.84 5.88 15.07
C SER A 279 -13.41 5.24 13.74
N THR A 280 -14.34 5.11 12.80
CA THR A 280 -14.08 4.46 11.50
C THR A 280 -15.11 4.89 10.44
N THR A 281 -14.88 4.46 9.21
CA THR A 281 -15.78 4.66 8.06
C THR A 281 -16.51 3.36 7.74
N LEU A 282 -17.75 3.49 7.26
CA LEU A 282 -18.55 2.41 6.71
C LEU A 282 -18.98 2.80 5.30
N TYR A 283 -18.68 1.97 4.32
CA TYR A 283 -18.94 2.30 2.92
C TYR A 283 -20.21 1.66 2.40
N LEU A 284 -20.83 2.32 1.44
CA LEU A 284 -21.88 1.74 0.61
C LEU A 284 -21.31 1.28 -0.73
N ASP A 285 -21.94 0.27 -1.31
CA ASP A 285 -21.56 -0.24 -2.61
C ASP A 285 -21.62 0.85 -3.69
N ALA A 286 -20.59 0.94 -4.53
CA ALA A 286 -20.45 2.03 -5.49
C ALA A 286 -21.49 2.02 -6.63
N LYS A 287 -22.25 0.93 -6.78
CA LYS A 287 -23.18 0.74 -7.91
C LYS A 287 -24.60 1.16 -7.57
N GLU A 288 -25.11 0.67 -6.46
CA GLU A 288 -26.50 0.84 -6.00
C GLU A 288 -26.60 1.76 -4.77
N ARG A 289 -25.49 1.98 -4.05
CA ARG A 289 -25.41 2.78 -2.82
C ARG A 289 -26.42 2.34 -1.78
N ARG A 290 -26.53 1.02 -1.59
CA ARG A 290 -27.51 0.40 -0.71
C ARG A 290 -26.91 -0.66 0.20
N TYR A 291 -25.89 -1.38 -0.26
CA TYR A 291 -25.29 -2.46 0.51
C TYR A 291 -24.03 -1.98 1.22
N ILE A 292 -23.82 -2.42 2.46
CA ILE A 292 -22.62 -2.13 3.22
C ILE A 292 -21.44 -2.96 2.66
N GLU A 293 -20.30 -2.31 2.45
CA GLU A 293 -19.00 -2.93 2.09
C GLU A 293 -17.99 -2.93 3.24
#